data_AF-A0A7C6NGN2-F1
#
_entry.id   AF-A0A7C6NGN2-F1
#
_cell.length_a   1.000
_cell.length_b   1.000
_cell.length_c   1.000
_cell.angle_alpha   90.00
_cell.angle_beta   90.00
_cell.angle_gamma   90.00
#
_symmetry.space_group_name_H-M   'P 1'
#
loop_
_entity.id
_entity.type
_entity.pdbx_description
1 polymer ?
#
loop_
_entity_poly.entity_id
_entity_poly.type
_entity_poly.pdbx_seq_one_letter_code
_entity_poly.pdbx_strand_id
1 'polypeptide(L)'
;MEKNLKNFQRETTSVWSFPKRGRWYTHNGNYSGNFPPQVPRNLILQYSNEGDKVLDPMMGGGTTIIEAKILNRRGIGFDINPAALEI
;
A
#
# COMPACT_ATOMS: atom_id res chain seq x y z
N MET A 1 -19.66 -5.15 -3.11
CA MET A 1 -19.37 -5.44 -1.69
C MET A 1 -17.88 -5.34 -1.47
N GLU A 2 -17.41 -4.17 -1.04
CA GLU A 2 -16.03 -3.99 -0.56
C GLU A 2 -15.79 -4.94 0.61
N LYS A 3 -14.69 -5.69 0.58
CA LYS A 3 -14.19 -6.30 1.82
C LYS A 3 -13.94 -5.13 2.78
N ASN A 4 -14.75 -5.06 3.83
CA ASN A 4 -14.61 -4.09 4.91
C ASN A 4 -13.13 -4.10 5.36
N LEU A 5 -12.44 -2.96 5.26
CA LEU A 5 -11.02 -2.81 5.61
C LEU A 5 -10.70 -3.34 7.02
N LYS A 6 -11.71 -3.33 7.90
CA LYS A 6 -11.66 -3.86 9.27
C LYS A 6 -11.42 -5.38 9.33
N ASN A 7 -11.76 -6.11 8.27
CA ASN A 7 -11.67 -7.57 8.20
C ASN A 7 -10.58 -8.04 7.22
N PHE A 8 -9.55 -7.23 6.96
CA PHE A 8 -8.42 -7.65 6.14
C PHE A 8 -7.68 -8.81 6.85
N GLN A 9 -7.69 -9.98 6.23
CA GLN A 9 -6.92 -11.14 6.66
C GLN A 9 -5.55 -11.10 5.98
N ARG A 10 -4.49 -11.31 6.76
CA ARG A 10 -3.13 -11.37 6.23
C ARG A 10 -2.94 -12.67 5.47
N GLU A 11 -2.27 -12.58 4.32
CA GLU A 11 -1.78 -13.75 3.61
C GLU A 11 -0.44 -14.16 4.24
N THR A 12 -0.39 -15.36 4.82
CA THR A 12 0.77 -15.84 5.60
C THR A 12 1.59 -16.93 4.89
N THR A 13 1.16 -17.35 3.70
CA THR A 13 1.91 -18.30 2.86
C THR A 13 2.84 -17.55 1.90
N SER A 14 3.61 -18.28 1.08
CA SER A 14 4.47 -17.68 0.06
C SER A 14 3.74 -17.29 -1.23
N VAL A 15 2.45 -17.64 -1.39
CA VAL A 15 1.67 -17.38 -2.60
C VAL A 15 0.38 -16.66 -2.21
N TRP A 16 0.21 -15.43 -2.67
CA TRP A 16 -0.92 -14.55 -2.32
C TRP A 16 -1.86 -14.37 -3.50
N SER A 17 -3.17 -14.30 -3.23
CA SER A 17 -4.18 -14.10 -4.27
C SER A 17 -5.10 -12.92 -3.97
N PHE A 18 -4.96 -11.85 -4.76
CA PHE A 18 -5.81 -10.66 -4.69
C PHE A 18 -6.55 -10.45 -6.03
N PRO A 19 -7.59 -11.25 -6.34
CA PRO A 19 -8.25 -11.25 -7.66
C PRO A 19 -8.96 -9.93 -8.00
N LYS A 20 -9.19 -9.06 -7.00
CA LYS A 20 -9.75 -7.72 -7.19
C LYS A 20 -8.81 -6.70 -6.55
N ARG A 21 -8.36 -5.72 -7.35
CA ARG A 21 -7.60 -4.57 -6.84
C ARG A 21 -8.45 -3.78 -5.84
N GLY A 22 -7.89 -3.45 -4.68
CA GLY A 22 -8.50 -2.49 -3.78
C GLY A 22 -8.64 -1.10 -4.41
N ARG A 23 -9.76 -0.42 -4.14
CA ARG A 23 -10.06 0.94 -4.63
C ARG A 23 -10.48 1.89 -3.50
N TRP A 24 -10.06 1.58 -2.27
CA TRP A 24 -10.42 2.36 -1.09
C TRP A 24 -9.50 3.57 -0.91
N TYR A 25 -9.96 4.56 -0.14
CA TYR A 25 -9.28 5.84 0.05
C TYR A 25 -8.85 6.47 -1.29
N THR A 26 -7.59 6.90 -1.43
CA THR A 26 -7.05 7.57 -2.62
C THR A 26 -6.34 6.61 -3.57
N HIS A 27 -6.47 5.28 -3.37
CA HIS A 27 -5.81 4.32 -4.24
C HIS A 27 -6.38 4.37 -5.66
N ASN A 28 -5.55 4.80 -6.60
CA ASN A 28 -5.86 4.75 -8.02
C ASN A 28 -4.95 3.74 -8.74
N GLY A 29 -5.37 3.35 -9.94
CA GLY A 29 -4.66 2.41 -10.81
C GLY A 29 -3.85 3.09 -11.90
N ASN A 30 -3.78 4.42 -11.92
CA ASN A 30 -3.41 5.18 -13.13
C ASN A 30 -1.88 5.31 -13.32
N TYR A 31 -1.09 5.18 -12.25
CA TYR A 31 0.36 5.14 -12.37
C TYR A 31 0.85 3.77 -12.86
N SER A 32 1.59 3.75 -13.96
CA SER A 32 2.15 2.52 -14.53
C SER A 32 3.05 1.79 -13.53
N GLY A 33 2.93 0.47 -13.47
CA GLY A 33 3.74 -0.36 -12.57
C GLY A 33 3.28 -0.37 -11.10
N ASN A 34 2.14 0.23 -10.76
CA ASN A 34 1.59 0.12 -9.41
C ASN A 34 1.14 -1.32 -9.07
N PHE A 35 1.01 -1.60 -7.77
CA PHE A 35 0.46 -2.87 -7.27
C PHE A 35 -0.88 -2.65 -6.54
N PRO A 36 -1.69 -3.71 -6.36
CA PRO A 36 -2.88 -3.64 -5.53
C PRO A 36 -2.54 -3.26 -4.09
N PRO A 37 -3.32 -2.39 -3.43
CA PRO A 37 -3.03 -1.94 -2.06
C PRO A 37 -3.04 -3.07 -1.02
N GLN A 38 -3.65 -4.21 -1.32
CA GLN A 38 -3.54 -5.42 -0.51
C GLN A 38 -2.09 -5.87 -0.28
N VAL A 39 -1.21 -5.69 -1.28
CA VAL A 39 0.18 -6.14 -1.24
C VAL A 39 0.97 -5.41 -0.14
N PRO A 40 1.12 -4.06 -0.18
CA PRO A 40 1.82 -3.34 0.87
C PRO A 40 1.09 -3.45 2.21
N ARG A 41 -0.26 -3.50 2.24
CA ARG A 41 -1.01 -3.72 3.47
C ARG A 41 -0.59 -5.00 4.18
N ASN A 42 -0.48 -6.10 3.44
CA ASN A 42 -0.07 -7.39 3.98
C ASN A 42 1.35 -7.32 4.57
N LEU A 43 2.28 -6.70 3.84
CA LEU A 43 3.67 -6.52 4.28
C LEU A 43 3.78 -5.63 5.52
N ILE A 44 3.13 -4.47 5.52
CA ILE A 44 3.19 -3.50 6.63
C ILE A 44 2.62 -4.14 7.91
N LEU A 45 1.50 -4.87 7.82
CA LEU A 45 0.92 -5.57 8.97
C LEU A 45 1.78 -6.75 9.47
N GLN A 46 2.64 -7.32 8.63
CA GLN A 46 3.53 -8.42 9.03
C GLN A 46 4.82 -7.93 9.66
N TYR A 47 5.37 -6.82 9.18
CA TYR A 47 6.75 -6.42 9.45
C TYR A 47 6.90 -5.05 10.12
N SER A 48 5.82 -4.45 10.61
CA SER A 48 5.87 -3.20 11.36
C SER A 48 4.77 -3.13 12.42
N ASN A 49 4.97 -2.27 13.42
CA ASN A 49 3.98 -1.89 14.41
C ASN A 49 3.44 -0.49 14.14
N GLU A 50 2.35 -0.12 14.82
CA GLU A 50 1.88 1.27 14.80
C GLU A 50 2.97 2.23 15.30
N GLY A 51 3.09 3.38 14.66
CA GLY A 51 4.13 4.37 14.93
C GLY A 51 5.47 4.16 14.20
N ASP A 52 5.73 2.96 13.67
CA ASP A 52 6.95 2.67 12.93
C ASP A 52 7.05 3.48 11.63
N LYS A 53 8.27 3.60 11.11
CA LYS A 53 8.55 4.22 9.81
C LYS A 53 8.55 3.17 8.71
N VAL A 54 7.91 3.48 7.58
CA VAL A 54 7.92 2.66 6.37
C VAL A 54 8.53 3.48 5.24
N LEU A 55 9.65 3.00 4.69
CA LEU A 55 10.34 3.63 3.57
C LEU A 55 9.96 2.93 2.26
N ASP A 56 9.56 3.71 1.26
CA ASP A 56 9.44 3.25 -0.12
C ASP A 56 10.33 4.14 -1.03
N PRO A 57 11.48 3.63 -1.50
CA PRO A 57 12.41 4.43 -2.30
C PRO A 57 12.02 4.52 -3.78
N MET A 58 10.92 3.87 -4.20
CA MET A 58 10.39 3.88 -5.56
C MET A 58 8.85 3.97 -5.51
N MET A 59 8.36 4.99 -4.80
CA MET A 59 6.96 5.04 -4.34
C MET A 59 5.93 5.06 -5.47
N GLY A 60 6.29 5.52 -6.66
CA GLY A 60 5.38 5.73 -7.78
C GLY A 60 4.12 6.47 -7.34
N GLY A 61 2.95 5.89 -7.65
CA GLY A 61 1.65 6.41 -7.21
C GLY A 61 1.36 6.33 -5.69
N GLY A 62 2.37 6.10 -4.85
CA GLY A 62 2.29 6.25 -3.39
C GLY A 62 1.51 5.16 -2.65
N THR A 63 1.20 4.03 -3.28
CA THR A 63 0.34 2.98 -2.70
C THR A 63 0.87 2.49 -1.33
N THR A 64 2.19 2.32 -1.17
CA THR A 64 2.80 1.95 0.11
C THR A 64 2.60 3.02 1.18
N ILE A 65 2.81 4.30 0.83
CA ILE A 65 2.72 5.43 1.74
C ILE A 65 1.29 5.64 2.22
N ILE A 66 0.32 5.47 1.32
CA ILE A 66 -1.10 5.51 1.65
C ILE A 66 -1.44 4.40 2.66
N GLU A 67 -1.07 3.14 2.40
CA GLU A 67 -1.33 2.04 3.35
C GLU A 67 -0.61 2.21 4.68
N ALA A 68 0.64 2.71 4.68
CA ALA A 68 1.37 3.01 5.90
C ALA A 68 0.58 4.00 6.76
N LYS A 69 0.09 5.09 6.17
CA LYS A 69 -0.70 6.11 6.89
C LYS A 69 -2.03 5.54 7.41
N ILE A 70 -2.75 4.77 6.59
CA ILE A 70 -4.02 4.11 6.98
C ILE A 70 -3.81 3.20 8.19
N LEU A 71 -2.68 2.48 8.20
CA LEU A 71 -2.30 1.58 9.28
C LEU A 71 -1.59 2.30 10.44
N ASN A 72 -1.62 3.62 10.54
CA ASN A 72 -0.99 4.35 11.64
C ASN A 72 0.54 4.17 11.72
N ARG A 73 1.22 4.08 10.57
CA ARG A 73 2.68 4.15 10.41
C ARG A 73 3.08 5.49 9.79
N ARG A 74 4.35 5.88 9.92
CA ARG A 74 4.94 7.05 9.26
C ARG A 74 5.57 6.63 7.92
N GLY A 75 4.87 6.89 6.81
CA GLY A 75 5.39 6.63 5.47
C GLY A 75 6.41 7.69 5.02
N ILE A 76 7.51 7.26 4.41
CA ILE A 76 8.51 8.10 3.74
C ILE A 76 8.66 7.55 2.32
N GLY A 77 8.35 8.37 1.32
CA GLY A 77 8.39 7.97 -0.09
C GLY A 77 9.37 8.82 -0.89
N PHE A 78 10.09 8.17 -1.80
CA PHE A 78 10.92 8.82 -2.82
C PHE A 78 10.59 8.23 -4.19
N ASP A 79 10.64 9.05 -5.22
CA ASP A 79 10.62 8.59 -6.60
C ASP A 79 11.53 9.49 -7.44
N ILE A 80 12.14 8.92 -8.48
CA ILE A 80 12.97 9.67 -9.41
C ILE A 80 12.11 10.42 -10.44
N ASN A 81 10.91 9.91 -10.74
CA ASN A 81 10.00 10.51 -11.68
C ASN A 81 9.21 11.64 -11.00
N PRO A 82 9.41 12.92 -11.40
CA PRO A 82 8.69 14.04 -10.80
C PRO A 82 7.17 13.90 -10.95
N ALA A 83 6.69 13.25 -12.02
CA ALA A 83 5.26 13.04 -12.24
C ALA A 83 4.60 12.20 -11.14
N ALA A 84 5.37 11.41 -10.37
CA ALA A 84 4.85 10.67 -9.22
C ALA A 84 4.39 11.58 -8.07
N LEU A 85 4.93 12.80 -7.98
CA LEU A 85 4.60 13.78 -6.94
C LEU A 85 3.36 14.63 -7.26
N GLU A 86 2.85 14.54 -8.49
CA GLU A 86 1.74 15.36 -9.01
C GLU A 86 0.39 14.60 -9.04
N ILE A 87 0.32 13.42 -8.42
CA ILE A 87 -0.81 12.47 -8.49
C ILE A 87 -1.72 12.53 -7.27
#